data_AF-A0A2Z6S0D1-F1
#
_entry.id   AF-A0A2Z6S0D1-F1
#
_cell.length_a   1.000
_cell.length_b   1.000
_cell.length_c   1.000
_cell.angle_alpha   90.00
_cell.angle_beta   90.00
_cell.angle_gamma   90.00
#
_symmetry.space_group_name_H-M   'P 1'
#
loop_
_entity.id
_entity.type
_entity.pdbx_description
1 polymer ?
#
loop_
_entity_poly.entity_id
_entity_poly.type
_entity_poly.pdbx_seq_one_letter_code
_entity_poly.pdbx_strand_id
1 'polypeptide(L)'
;MIIHNDLTINASGRDFILRHSIDKPKEKRLFLCILLGYDVQRTHYILDNKFPSGSFLNALEDYKQKTLPLDTKEQMYTAIMTLVHHNAFQMKYDWFIIFIIANEIDPNYTFIDRLKSLKYSNENLAMFIERCKTIKPYNENIKFECYAKIAKWLIRLCHNMDSLLILWNDVLFHNSEIDRNIFKCFIEQIQECISHDDAVDLKHHFKRIPADYRYDVLYWGRDEVIQSLESISQSYTLELLNSFPKILEYCFHNDLSDTEEEKISESCIVWFKNLIKKLNASSSNESDLIFSMFQQLELVHPFLNQKDNIWGNLSDIALERTKNCPENQIFDAIKFVVQINQNDVKKLFLNIVQERLKKHYTTNG
;
A
#
# COMPACT_ATOMS: atom_id res chain seq x y z
N MET A 1 54.82 3.74 -32.09
CA MET A 1 53.65 4.28 -31.36
C MET A 1 52.44 3.34 -31.38
N ILE A 2 52.21 2.55 -32.44
CA ILE A 2 51.12 1.56 -32.53
C ILE A 2 51.30 0.37 -31.56
N ILE A 3 52.51 -0.18 -31.46
CA ILE A 3 52.82 -1.35 -30.60
C ILE A 3 52.56 -1.09 -29.11
N HIS A 4 52.86 0.11 -28.60
CA HIS A 4 52.58 0.45 -27.21
C HIS A 4 51.08 0.55 -26.94
N ASN A 5 50.31 1.07 -27.90
CA ASN A 5 48.86 1.15 -27.75
C ASN A 5 48.23 -0.25 -27.71
N ASP A 6 48.66 -1.15 -28.61
CA ASP A 6 48.17 -2.55 -28.63
C ASP A 6 48.57 -3.34 -27.39
N LEU A 7 49.79 -3.14 -26.86
CA LEU A 7 50.23 -3.75 -25.61
C LEU A 7 49.45 -3.22 -24.40
N THR A 8 49.19 -1.91 -24.33
CA THR A 8 48.35 -1.31 -23.29
C THR A 8 46.90 -1.80 -23.39
N ILE A 9 46.35 -1.93 -24.61
CA ILE A 9 45.01 -2.47 -24.86
C ILE A 9 44.90 -3.93 -24.38
N ASN A 10 45.91 -4.75 -24.64
CA ASN A 10 45.95 -6.16 -24.22
C ASN A 10 46.18 -6.34 -22.72
N ALA A 11 46.98 -5.46 -22.10
CA ALA A 11 47.24 -5.47 -20.66
C ALA A 11 46.10 -4.82 -19.83
N SER A 12 45.17 -4.12 -20.47
CA SER A 12 43.98 -3.54 -19.84
C SER A 12 42.68 -4.25 -20.26
N GLY A 13 42.77 -5.31 -21.07
CA GLY A 13 41.61 -6.01 -21.62
C GLY A 13 40.97 -7.00 -20.64
N ARG A 14 39.71 -7.35 -20.89
CA ARG A 14 38.93 -8.26 -20.04
C ARG A 14 39.59 -9.61 -19.78
N ASP A 15 40.22 -10.23 -20.77
CA ASP A 15 40.92 -11.51 -20.57
C ASP A 15 42.11 -11.39 -19.62
N PHE A 16 42.76 -10.22 -19.62
CA PHE A 16 43.82 -9.93 -18.65
C PHE A 16 43.23 -9.76 -17.25
N ILE A 17 42.15 -8.98 -17.12
CA ILE A 17 41.46 -8.75 -15.85
C ILE A 17 40.97 -10.08 -15.25
N LEU A 18 40.31 -10.90 -16.05
CA LEU A 18 39.80 -12.22 -15.65
C LEU A 18 40.92 -13.13 -15.14
N ARG A 19 42.01 -13.28 -15.91
CA ARG A 19 43.18 -14.11 -15.54
C ARG A 19 43.87 -13.66 -14.25
N HIS A 20 43.69 -12.40 -13.84
CA HIS A 20 44.34 -11.83 -12.67
C HIS A 20 43.37 -11.49 -11.52
N SER A 21 42.11 -11.90 -11.60
CA SER A 21 41.06 -11.50 -10.64
C SER A 21 40.89 -12.43 -9.43
N ILE A 22 41.22 -13.72 -9.58
CA ILE A 22 40.97 -14.75 -8.57
C ILE A 22 42.15 -14.80 -7.58
N ASP A 23 41.83 -14.90 -6.28
CA ASP A 23 42.77 -15.04 -5.15
C ASP A 23 43.86 -13.96 -5.08
N LYS A 24 43.51 -12.72 -5.43
CA LYS A 24 44.43 -11.58 -5.32
C LYS A 24 44.16 -10.70 -4.10
N PRO A 25 45.21 -10.05 -3.56
CA PRO A 25 45.07 -9.03 -2.52
C PRO A 25 44.05 -7.96 -2.91
N LYS A 26 43.42 -7.35 -1.91
CA LYS A 26 42.39 -6.32 -2.05
C LYS A 26 42.84 -5.19 -2.98
N GLU A 27 44.06 -4.70 -2.79
CA GLU A 27 44.65 -3.57 -3.52
C GLU A 27 44.78 -3.89 -5.01
N LYS A 28 45.18 -5.13 -5.34
CA LYS A 28 45.29 -5.60 -6.72
C LYS A 28 43.91 -5.71 -7.37
N ARG A 29 42.89 -6.18 -6.64
CA ARG A 29 41.51 -6.22 -7.14
C ARG A 29 40.95 -4.81 -7.39
N LEU A 30 41.21 -3.86 -6.50
CA LEU A 30 40.83 -2.45 -6.68
C LEU A 30 41.53 -1.83 -7.89
N PHE A 31 42.82 -2.09 -8.10
CA PHE A 31 43.53 -1.64 -9.30
C PHE A 31 42.91 -2.23 -10.58
N LEU A 32 42.59 -3.53 -10.56
CA LEU A 32 41.91 -4.18 -11.69
C LEU A 32 40.49 -3.63 -11.93
N CYS A 33 39.78 -3.14 -10.91
CA CYS A 33 38.53 -2.40 -11.10
C CYS A 33 38.74 -1.12 -11.92
N ILE A 34 39.82 -0.38 -11.68
CA ILE A 34 40.11 0.83 -12.47
C ILE A 34 40.32 0.47 -13.94
N LEU A 35 41.10 -0.58 -14.22
CA LEU A 35 41.30 -1.08 -15.58
C LEU A 35 39.99 -1.55 -16.23
N LEU A 36 39.12 -2.19 -15.45
CA LEU A 36 37.79 -2.58 -15.92
C LEU A 36 36.96 -1.36 -16.32
N GLY A 37 37.04 -0.28 -15.55
CA GLY A 37 36.39 0.99 -15.86
C GLY A 37 36.81 1.53 -17.22
N TYR A 38 38.12 1.58 -17.48
CA TYR A 38 38.66 1.97 -18.79
C TYR A 38 38.18 1.05 -19.93
N ASP A 39 38.19 -0.27 -19.71
CA ASP A 39 37.76 -1.22 -20.75
C ASP A 39 36.26 -1.08 -21.07
N VAL A 40 35.41 -0.90 -20.07
CA VAL A 40 33.97 -0.71 -20.25
C VAL A 40 33.68 0.59 -20.98
N GLN A 41 34.31 1.71 -20.60
CA GLN A 41 34.14 2.99 -21.29
C GLN A 41 34.58 2.91 -22.76
N ARG A 42 35.67 2.18 -23.03
CA ARG A 42 36.18 2.00 -24.39
C ARG A 42 35.30 1.08 -25.24
N THR A 43 34.89 -0.06 -24.69
CA THR A 43 34.27 -1.14 -25.48
C THR A 43 32.74 -1.14 -25.44
N HIS A 44 32.11 -0.41 -24.51
CA HIS A 44 30.66 -0.39 -24.29
C HIS A 44 30.04 -1.79 -24.08
N TYR A 45 30.86 -2.77 -23.72
CA TYR A 45 30.47 -4.18 -23.72
C TYR A 45 29.95 -4.64 -22.36
N ILE A 46 28.99 -5.59 -22.37
CA ILE A 46 28.35 -6.15 -21.18
C ILE A 46 29.18 -7.33 -20.64
N LEU A 47 29.44 -7.39 -19.34
CA LEU A 47 30.21 -8.51 -18.75
C LEU A 47 29.53 -9.87 -19.00
N ASP A 48 30.34 -10.88 -19.33
CA ASP A 48 29.90 -12.28 -19.44
C ASP A 48 29.41 -12.78 -18.07
N ASN A 49 28.34 -13.58 -18.05
CA ASN A 49 27.79 -14.27 -16.88
C ASN A 49 28.85 -14.98 -15.99
N LYS A 50 29.94 -15.48 -16.58
CA LYS A 50 31.05 -16.12 -15.85
C LYS A 50 31.98 -15.14 -15.14
N PHE A 51 31.82 -13.84 -15.36
CA PHE A 51 32.69 -12.82 -14.78
C PHE A 51 32.58 -12.82 -13.24
N PRO A 52 33.70 -12.86 -12.49
CA PRO A 52 33.71 -13.02 -11.04
C PRO A 52 33.42 -11.70 -10.31
N SER A 53 32.30 -11.05 -10.65
CA SER A 53 31.90 -9.74 -10.11
C SER A 53 31.89 -9.68 -8.59
N GLY A 54 31.45 -10.75 -7.91
CA GLY A 54 31.46 -10.83 -6.45
C GLY A 54 32.85 -10.68 -5.83
N SER A 55 33.89 -11.25 -6.47
CA SER A 55 35.27 -11.10 -5.99
C SER A 55 35.72 -9.64 -5.99
N PHE A 56 35.34 -8.87 -7.01
CA PHE A 56 35.67 -7.44 -7.08
C PHE A 56 34.84 -6.62 -6.10
N LEU A 57 33.54 -6.90 -5.99
CA LEU A 57 32.63 -6.20 -5.07
C LEU A 57 33.05 -6.38 -3.61
N ASN A 58 33.46 -7.60 -3.22
CA ASN A 58 33.95 -7.88 -1.87
C ASN A 58 35.27 -7.15 -1.55
N ALA A 59 36.03 -6.71 -2.55
CA ALA A 59 37.23 -5.88 -2.32
C ALA A 59 36.88 -4.41 -1.97
N LEU A 60 35.62 -3.99 -2.14
CA LEU A 60 35.15 -2.64 -1.83
C LEU A 60 34.76 -2.45 -0.35
N GLU A 61 34.86 -3.48 0.48
CA GLU A 61 34.73 -3.33 1.93
C GLU A 61 35.73 -2.27 2.44
N ASP A 62 35.28 -1.31 3.24
CA ASP A 62 36.05 -0.14 3.69
C ASP A 62 36.68 0.73 2.59
N TYR A 63 36.21 0.61 1.35
CA TYR A 63 36.70 1.45 0.25
C TYR A 63 36.42 2.92 0.54
N LYS A 64 37.43 3.77 0.31
CA LYS A 64 37.32 5.23 0.41
C LYS A 64 37.79 5.86 -0.89
N GLN A 65 36.90 6.51 -1.61
CA GLN A 65 37.18 7.24 -2.86
C GLN A 65 38.32 8.26 -2.72
N LYS A 66 38.53 8.84 -1.53
CA LYS A 66 39.66 9.75 -1.28
C LYS A 66 41.05 9.12 -1.46
N THR A 67 41.16 7.79 -1.48
CA THR A 67 42.46 7.10 -1.66
C THR A 67 42.85 6.95 -3.13
N LEU A 68 41.96 7.32 -4.06
CA LEU A 68 42.24 7.24 -5.50
C LEU A 68 42.83 8.54 -6.06
N PRO A 69 43.74 8.43 -7.05
CA PRO A 69 44.09 9.55 -7.93
C PRO A 69 42.85 10.16 -8.57
N LEU A 70 42.81 11.49 -8.69
CA LEU A 70 41.62 12.24 -9.10
C LEU A 70 41.11 11.83 -10.50
N ASP A 71 42.04 11.49 -11.39
CA ASP A 71 41.85 11.05 -12.77
C ASP A 71 41.33 9.62 -12.93
N THR A 72 41.20 8.86 -11.84
CA THR A 72 40.72 7.46 -11.86
C THR A 72 39.33 7.27 -11.23
N LYS A 73 38.76 8.34 -10.66
CA LYS A 73 37.47 8.27 -9.94
C LYS A 73 36.32 7.87 -10.85
N GLU A 74 36.29 8.41 -12.06
CA GLU A 74 35.24 8.11 -13.04
C GLU A 74 35.31 6.64 -13.48
N GLN A 75 36.50 6.13 -13.76
CA GLN A 75 36.71 4.74 -14.15
C GLN A 75 36.34 3.78 -13.02
N MET A 76 36.73 4.11 -11.79
CA MET A 76 36.29 3.32 -10.63
C MET A 76 34.77 3.32 -10.51
N TYR A 77 34.11 4.47 -10.64
CA TYR A 77 32.65 4.56 -10.62
C TYR A 77 32.01 3.71 -11.73
N THR A 78 32.49 3.82 -12.97
CA THR A 78 32.01 2.99 -14.09
C THR A 78 32.19 1.51 -13.82
N ALA A 79 33.31 1.09 -13.26
CA ALA A 79 33.57 -0.30 -12.92
C ALA A 79 32.61 -0.80 -11.84
N ILE A 80 32.47 -0.06 -10.73
CA ILE A 80 31.57 -0.43 -9.63
C ILE A 80 30.14 -0.57 -10.13
N MET A 81 29.64 0.40 -10.89
CA MET A 81 28.26 0.35 -11.42
C MET A 81 28.05 -0.83 -12.37
N THR A 82 29.04 -1.14 -13.20
CA THR A 82 29.01 -2.31 -14.09
C THR A 82 29.00 -3.61 -13.29
N LEU A 83 29.81 -3.71 -12.24
CA LEU A 83 29.89 -4.88 -11.36
C LEU A 83 28.60 -5.09 -10.56
N VAL A 84 28.02 -4.01 -10.01
CA VAL A 84 26.74 -4.02 -9.29
C VAL A 84 25.63 -4.54 -10.21
N HIS A 85 25.49 -3.95 -11.40
CA HIS A 85 24.51 -4.39 -12.38
C HIS A 85 24.71 -5.87 -12.74
N HIS A 86 25.93 -6.25 -13.14
CA HIS A 86 26.21 -7.64 -13.50
C HIS A 86 25.88 -8.62 -12.36
N ASN A 87 26.35 -8.37 -11.13
CA ASN A 87 26.12 -9.27 -10.00
C ASN A 87 24.62 -9.39 -9.64
N ALA A 88 23.88 -8.28 -9.65
CA ALA A 88 22.45 -8.25 -9.37
C ALA A 88 21.65 -9.10 -10.38
N PHE A 89 21.90 -8.93 -11.69
CA PHE A 89 21.20 -9.69 -12.74
C PHE A 89 21.62 -11.16 -12.82
N GLN A 90 22.71 -11.56 -12.16
CA GLN A 90 23.08 -12.96 -11.95
C GLN A 90 22.42 -13.57 -10.69
N MET A 91 21.46 -12.87 -10.06
CA MET A 91 20.81 -13.28 -8.82
C MET A 91 21.79 -13.52 -7.66
N LYS A 92 22.90 -12.80 -7.69
CA LYS A 92 23.88 -12.74 -6.59
C LYS A 92 23.63 -11.50 -5.75
N TYR A 93 24.29 -11.44 -4.61
CA TYR A 93 24.02 -10.46 -3.56
C TYR A 93 25.27 -9.74 -3.07
N ASP A 94 26.44 -9.99 -3.67
CA ASP A 94 27.68 -9.29 -3.31
C ASP A 94 27.57 -7.78 -3.60
N TRP A 95 26.70 -7.41 -4.54
CA TRP A 95 26.46 -6.01 -4.91
C TRP A 95 25.86 -5.16 -3.79
N PHE A 96 25.33 -5.77 -2.72
CA PHE A 96 24.80 -5.08 -1.54
C PHE A 96 25.85 -4.16 -0.89
N ILE A 97 27.14 -4.41 -1.13
CA ILE A 97 28.24 -3.51 -0.74
C ILE A 97 28.01 -2.06 -1.20
N ILE A 98 27.26 -1.85 -2.29
CA ILE A 98 26.93 -0.51 -2.79
C ILE A 98 26.21 0.33 -1.75
N PHE A 99 25.33 -0.25 -0.93
CA PHE A 99 24.61 0.50 0.10
C PHE A 99 25.52 1.03 1.20
N ILE A 100 26.68 0.39 1.40
CA ILE A 100 27.70 0.81 2.38
C ILE A 100 28.52 1.98 1.84
N ILE A 101 28.88 1.94 0.55
CA ILE A 101 29.80 2.91 -0.07
C ILE A 101 29.11 4.03 -0.87
N ALA A 102 27.80 3.92 -1.13
CA ALA A 102 27.04 4.82 -2.01
C ALA A 102 27.14 6.30 -1.60
N ASN A 103 27.12 6.62 -0.30
CA ASN A 103 27.26 8.01 0.15
C ASN A 103 28.54 8.69 -0.34
N GLU A 104 29.61 7.92 -0.58
CA GLU A 104 30.87 8.45 -1.07
C GLU A 104 30.96 8.47 -2.60
N ILE A 105 30.43 7.44 -3.28
CA ILE A 105 30.63 7.27 -4.74
C ILE A 105 29.40 7.56 -5.62
N ASP A 106 28.20 7.49 -5.04
CA ASP A 106 26.92 7.66 -5.71
C ASP A 106 25.89 8.27 -4.74
N PRO A 107 26.10 9.53 -4.28
CA PRO A 107 25.32 10.14 -3.21
C PRO A 107 23.84 10.35 -3.57
N ASN A 108 23.49 10.26 -4.85
CA ASN A 108 22.11 10.37 -5.35
C ASN A 108 21.48 8.98 -5.62
N TYR A 109 22.17 7.89 -5.26
CA TYR A 109 21.70 6.52 -5.42
C TYR A 109 21.19 6.24 -6.84
N THR A 110 21.97 6.67 -7.84
CA THR A 110 21.63 6.50 -9.26
C THR A 110 21.75 5.06 -9.72
N PHE A 111 22.48 4.19 -8.99
CA PHE A 111 22.53 2.76 -9.27
C PHE A 111 21.14 2.10 -9.28
N ILE A 112 20.20 2.60 -8.46
CA ILE A 112 18.81 2.13 -8.43
C ILE A 112 18.16 2.25 -9.80
N ASP A 113 18.46 3.31 -10.56
CA ASP A 113 17.90 3.49 -11.90
C ASP A 113 18.39 2.43 -12.89
N ARG A 114 19.60 1.89 -12.67
CA ARG A 114 20.17 0.79 -13.47
C ARG A 114 19.57 -0.57 -13.11
N LEU A 115 18.92 -0.70 -11.95
CA LEU A 115 18.34 -1.95 -11.46
C LEU A 115 16.80 -1.98 -11.56
N LYS A 116 16.17 -1.03 -12.25
CA LYS A 116 14.71 -0.95 -12.38
C LYS A 116 14.05 -2.18 -13.02
N SER A 117 14.76 -2.88 -13.90
CA SER A 117 14.26 -4.08 -14.57
C SER A 117 14.61 -5.38 -13.85
N LEU A 118 15.25 -5.31 -12.68
CA LEU A 118 15.60 -6.48 -11.87
C LEU A 118 14.33 -7.17 -11.38
N LYS A 119 14.25 -8.49 -11.59
CA LYS A 119 13.15 -9.33 -11.12
C LYS A 119 13.71 -10.61 -10.50
N TYR A 120 13.17 -10.97 -9.34
CA TYR A 120 13.55 -12.19 -8.64
C TYR A 120 12.46 -13.26 -8.78
N SER A 121 12.84 -14.54 -8.67
CA SER A 121 11.88 -15.60 -8.34
C SER A 121 11.46 -15.47 -6.87
N ASN A 122 10.37 -16.12 -6.45
CA ASN A 122 9.91 -16.11 -5.06
C ASN A 122 11.02 -16.49 -4.05
N GLU A 123 11.78 -17.55 -4.34
CA GLU A 123 12.89 -18.01 -3.49
C GLU A 123 14.01 -16.97 -3.36
N ASN A 124 14.44 -16.39 -4.49
CA ASN A 124 15.48 -15.36 -4.48
C ASN A 124 14.98 -14.06 -3.85
N LEU A 125 13.70 -13.71 -4.00
CA LEU A 125 13.11 -12.54 -3.37
C LEU A 125 13.11 -12.69 -1.84
N ALA A 126 12.74 -13.85 -1.31
CA ALA A 126 12.80 -14.12 0.12
C ALA A 126 14.24 -13.95 0.66
N MET A 127 15.23 -14.53 -0.02
CA MET A 127 16.64 -14.37 0.33
C MET A 127 17.13 -12.91 0.22
N PHE A 128 16.66 -12.18 -0.79
CA PHE A 128 16.95 -10.76 -0.98
C PHE A 128 16.45 -9.94 0.21
N ILE A 129 15.20 -10.11 0.61
CA ILE A 129 14.57 -9.39 1.73
C ILE A 129 15.29 -9.68 3.06
N GLU A 130 15.65 -10.94 3.32
CA GLU A 130 16.43 -11.30 4.50
C GLU A 130 17.79 -10.59 4.53
N ARG A 131 18.46 -10.40 3.38
CA ARG A 131 19.68 -9.60 3.33
C ARG A 131 19.43 -8.11 3.51
N CYS A 132 18.28 -7.56 3.09
CA CYS A 132 17.96 -6.15 3.35
C CYS A 132 17.89 -5.84 4.85
N LYS A 133 17.48 -6.80 5.68
CA LYS A 133 17.46 -6.65 7.15
C LYS A 133 18.85 -6.37 7.73
N THR A 134 19.92 -6.89 7.14
CA THR A 134 21.30 -6.68 7.63
C THR A 134 21.89 -5.34 7.22
N ILE A 135 21.32 -4.66 6.21
CA ILE A 135 21.76 -3.33 5.76
C ILE A 135 21.03 -2.20 6.52
N LYS A 136 19.98 -2.51 7.29
CA LYS A 136 19.22 -1.55 8.10
C LYS A 136 20.08 -0.52 8.89
N PRO A 137 21.27 -0.86 9.45
CA PRO A 137 22.11 0.09 10.19
C PRO A 137 22.73 1.23 9.35
N TYR A 138 22.75 1.14 8.01
CA TYR A 138 23.45 2.11 7.17
C TYR A 138 22.56 3.28 6.67
N ASN A 139 21.32 3.37 7.17
CA ASN A 139 20.31 4.34 6.73
C ASN A 139 20.35 5.70 7.46
N GLU A 140 21.12 5.85 8.53
CA GLU A 140 21.07 7.05 9.39
C GLU A 140 21.53 8.35 8.70
N ASN A 141 22.29 8.25 7.60
CA ASN A 141 22.84 9.41 6.88
C ASN A 141 22.28 9.58 5.45
N ILE A 142 21.25 8.80 5.08
CA ILE A 142 20.66 8.90 3.74
C ILE A 142 19.70 10.10 3.71
N LYS A 143 19.85 10.95 2.70
CA LYS A 143 18.88 12.04 2.45
C LYS A 143 17.48 11.47 2.26
N PHE A 144 16.48 12.13 2.84
CA PHE A 144 15.07 11.72 2.76
C PHE A 144 14.62 11.31 1.34
N GLU A 145 14.93 12.13 0.33
CA GLU A 145 14.56 11.87 -1.06
C GLU A 145 15.19 10.59 -1.62
N CYS A 146 16.45 10.32 -1.27
CA CYS A 146 17.16 9.10 -1.68
C CYS A 146 16.58 7.88 -0.97
N TYR A 147 16.29 7.99 0.33
CA TYR A 147 15.63 6.91 1.06
C TYR A 147 14.26 6.58 0.46
N ALA A 148 13.43 7.59 0.21
CA ALA A 148 12.11 7.41 -0.41
C ALA A 148 12.21 6.74 -1.79
N LYS A 149 13.22 7.11 -2.60
CA LYS A 149 13.52 6.46 -3.89
C LYS A 149 13.86 4.98 -3.74
N ILE A 150 14.74 4.64 -2.80
CA ILE A 150 15.16 3.25 -2.52
C ILE A 150 13.95 2.44 -2.03
N ALA A 151 13.19 2.97 -1.08
CA ALA A 151 12.01 2.31 -0.51
C ALA A 151 10.96 2.01 -1.59
N LYS A 152 10.64 2.99 -2.46
CA LYS A 152 9.72 2.78 -3.60
C LYS A 152 10.22 1.70 -4.56
N TRP A 153 11.52 1.67 -4.83
CA TRP A 153 12.11 0.64 -5.67
C TRP A 153 12.04 -0.75 -5.04
N LEU A 154 12.33 -0.88 -3.74
CA LEU A 154 12.22 -2.15 -2.99
C LEU A 154 10.77 -2.66 -2.96
N ILE A 155 9.80 -1.76 -2.73
CA ILE A 155 8.37 -2.09 -2.77
C ILE A 155 8.01 -2.69 -4.13
N ARG A 156 8.36 -2.01 -5.23
CA ARG A 156 8.05 -2.46 -6.61
C ARG A 156 8.74 -3.76 -7.03
N LEU A 157 9.78 -4.15 -6.32
CA LEU A 157 10.52 -5.39 -6.58
C LEU A 157 9.81 -6.60 -5.93
N CYS A 158 8.90 -6.36 -4.97
CA CYS A 158 8.10 -7.40 -4.33
C CYS A 158 6.86 -7.74 -5.17
N HIS A 159 6.83 -8.95 -5.74
CA HIS A 159 5.73 -9.43 -6.57
C HIS A 159 4.83 -10.45 -5.84
N ASN A 160 5.02 -10.65 -4.54
CA ASN A 160 4.15 -11.47 -3.70
C ASN A 160 3.89 -10.79 -2.35
N MET A 161 2.72 -11.07 -1.76
CA MET A 161 2.27 -10.44 -0.50
C MET A 161 3.19 -10.74 0.69
N ASP A 162 3.75 -11.95 0.77
CA ASP A 162 4.62 -12.35 1.88
C ASP A 162 5.86 -11.46 1.97
N SER A 163 6.57 -11.33 0.85
CA SER A 163 7.80 -10.54 0.78
C SER A 163 7.52 -9.06 0.96
N LEU A 164 6.41 -8.57 0.39
CA LEU A 164 5.98 -7.18 0.51
C LEU A 164 5.68 -6.79 1.96
N LEU A 165 4.98 -7.66 2.71
CA LEU A 165 4.66 -7.41 4.11
C LEU A 165 5.89 -7.53 5.02
N ILE A 166 6.81 -8.46 4.75
CA ILE A 166 8.08 -8.54 5.50
C ILE A 166 8.93 -7.30 5.22
N LEU A 167 9.03 -6.87 3.96
CA LEU A 167 9.74 -5.65 3.59
C LEU A 167 9.16 -4.45 4.35
N TRP A 168 7.85 -4.27 4.30
CA TRP A 168 7.17 -3.17 4.98
C TRP A 168 7.46 -3.18 6.47
N ASN A 169 7.08 -4.24 7.18
CA ASN A 169 7.13 -4.25 8.65
C ASN A 169 8.53 -4.37 9.24
N ASP A 170 9.44 -5.13 8.62
CA ASP A 170 10.71 -5.50 9.25
C ASP A 170 11.90 -4.69 8.71
N VAL A 171 11.86 -4.29 7.43
CA VAL A 171 12.99 -3.69 6.72
C VAL A 171 12.87 -2.18 6.64
N LEU A 172 11.72 -1.68 6.18
CA LEU A 172 11.52 -0.24 5.99
C LEU A 172 11.46 0.48 7.34
N PHE A 173 12.06 1.66 7.37
CA PHE A 173 11.92 2.63 8.44
C PHE A 173 10.61 3.40 8.31
N HIS A 174 9.87 3.49 9.40
CA HIS A 174 8.55 4.13 9.48
C HIS A 174 8.60 5.43 10.26
N ASN A 175 8.11 6.50 9.63
CA ASN A 175 7.73 7.74 10.26
C ASN A 175 6.66 8.42 9.39
N SER A 176 5.91 9.37 9.95
CA SER A 176 4.77 9.98 9.25
C SER A 176 5.13 10.62 7.90
N GLU A 177 6.34 11.17 7.74
CA GLU A 177 6.78 11.84 6.51
C GLU A 177 7.18 10.85 5.41
N ILE A 178 7.97 9.84 5.79
CA ILE A 178 8.44 8.76 4.92
C ILE A 178 7.24 7.94 4.46
N ASP A 179 6.42 7.50 5.41
CA ASP A 179 5.24 6.68 5.15
C ASP A 179 4.36 7.40 4.13
N ARG A 180 3.99 8.67 4.37
CA ARG A 180 3.21 9.47 3.42
C ARG A 180 3.81 9.50 2.00
N ASN A 181 5.14 9.49 1.85
CA ASN A 181 5.79 9.54 0.54
C ASN A 181 5.75 8.19 -0.20
N ILE A 182 5.93 7.08 0.52
CA ILE A 182 6.06 5.74 -0.05
C ILE A 182 4.74 4.97 -0.05
N PHE A 183 3.76 5.40 0.73
CA PHE A 183 2.53 4.67 0.98
C PHE A 183 1.72 4.40 -0.27
N LYS A 184 1.54 5.40 -1.15
CA LYS A 184 0.86 5.20 -2.43
C LYS A 184 1.49 4.04 -3.24
N CYS A 185 2.82 3.96 -3.26
CA CYS A 185 3.54 2.89 -3.94
C CYS A 185 3.32 1.52 -3.28
N PHE A 186 3.20 1.49 -1.96
CA PHE A 186 2.89 0.26 -1.21
C PHE A 186 1.49 -0.25 -1.52
N ILE A 187 0.49 0.64 -1.55
CA ILE A 187 -0.89 0.29 -1.89
C ILE A 187 -0.98 -0.23 -3.33
N GLU A 188 -0.40 0.49 -4.30
CA GLU A 188 -0.33 0.05 -5.70
C GLU A 188 0.26 -1.37 -5.82
N GLN A 189 1.30 -1.67 -5.05
CA GLN A 189 1.92 -3.00 -5.08
C GLN A 189 1.07 -4.09 -4.43
N ILE A 190 0.38 -3.78 -3.32
CA ILE A 190 -0.56 -4.74 -2.71
C ILE A 190 -1.65 -5.09 -3.72
N GLN A 191 -2.23 -4.10 -4.40
CA GLN A 191 -3.26 -4.30 -5.42
C GLN A 191 -2.76 -5.20 -6.54
N GLU A 192 -1.53 -5.01 -7.01
CA GLU A 192 -0.91 -5.88 -8.01
C GLU A 192 -0.78 -7.32 -7.47
N CYS A 193 -0.32 -7.51 -6.23
CA CYS A 193 -0.15 -8.84 -5.64
C CYS A 193 -1.48 -9.60 -5.47
N ILE A 194 -2.57 -8.91 -5.13
CA ILE A 194 -3.87 -9.55 -4.88
C ILE A 194 -4.78 -9.59 -6.11
N SER A 195 -4.36 -9.03 -7.24
CA SER A 195 -5.17 -8.89 -8.46
C SER A 195 -5.70 -10.21 -9.03
N HIS A 196 -5.05 -11.33 -8.68
CA HIS A 196 -5.42 -12.68 -9.13
C HIS A 196 -5.85 -13.59 -7.96
N ASP A 197 -5.99 -13.05 -6.75
CA ASP A 197 -6.37 -13.83 -5.57
C ASP A 197 -7.83 -14.28 -5.65
N ASP A 198 -8.12 -15.46 -5.09
CA ASP A 198 -9.49 -15.87 -4.83
C ASP A 198 -10.04 -15.26 -3.52
N ALA A 199 -11.32 -15.51 -3.22
CA ALA A 199 -11.96 -14.95 -2.02
C ALA A 199 -11.33 -15.43 -0.69
N VAL A 200 -10.71 -16.61 -0.67
CA VAL A 200 -10.03 -17.17 0.51
C VAL A 200 -8.68 -16.48 0.70
N ASP A 201 -7.93 -16.33 -0.39
CA ASP A 201 -6.61 -15.70 -0.43
C ASP A 201 -6.71 -14.20 -0.10
N LEU A 202 -7.69 -13.50 -0.66
CA LEU A 202 -7.98 -12.09 -0.34
C LEU A 202 -8.25 -11.90 1.15
N LYS A 203 -9.09 -12.76 1.75
CA LYS A 203 -9.41 -12.68 3.18
C LYS A 203 -8.18 -12.96 4.04
N HIS A 204 -7.31 -13.86 3.60
CA HIS A 204 -6.05 -14.17 4.28
C HIS A 204 -5.09 -12.97 4.22
N HIS A 205 -4.86 -12.40 3.05
CA HIS A 205 -3.98 -11.23 2.86
C HIS A 205 -4.51 -9.98 3.57
N PHE A 206 -5.82 -9.72 3.50
CA PHE A 206 -6.43 -8.57 4.17
C PHE A 206 -6.18 -8.53 5.68
N LYS A 207 -6.22 -9.70 6.34
CA LYS A 207 -5.94 -9.81 7.78
C LYS A 207 -4.48 -9.51 8.15
N ARG A 208 -3.56 -9.62 7.21
CA ARG A 208 -2.11 -9.46 7.45
C ARG A 208 -1.60 -8.04 7.17
N ILE A 209 -2.39 -7.24 6.45
CA ILE A 209 -2.14 -5.80 6.31
C ILE A 209 -2.30 -5.14 7.69
N PRO A 210 -1.42 -4.21 8.09
CA PRO A 210 -1.55 -3.49 9.36
C PRO A 210 -2.89 -2.73 9.44
N ALA A 211 -3.54 -2.75 10.60
CA ALA A 211 -4.91 -2.26 10.77
C ALA A 211 -5.10 -0.81 10.28
N ASP A 212 -4.12 0.05 10.57
CA ASP A 212 -4.12 1.46 10.20
C ASP A 212 -4.13 1.69 8.69
N TYR A 213 -3.71 0.68 7.90
CA TYR A 213 -3.61 0.76 6.44
C TYR A 213 -4.61 -0.15 5.71
N ARG A 214 -5.38 -0.98 6.43
CA ARG A 214 -6.36 -1.88 5.81
C ARG A 214 -7.41 -1.11 5.00
N TYR A 215 -7.80 0.06 5.49
CA TYR A 215 -8.78 0.93 4.84
C TYR A 215 -8.19 1.71 3.68
N ASP A 216 -6.88 1.98 3.68
CA ASP A 216 -6.18 2.60 2.57
C ASP A 216 -5.80 1.60 1.46
N VAL A 217 -5.57 0.32 1.77
CA VAL A 217 -5.44 -0.73 0.74
C VAL A 217 -6.76 -0.91 -0.03
N LEU A 218 -7.87 -0.59 0.64
CA LEU A 218 -9.19 -0.44 0.04
C LEU A 218 -9.38 0.90 -0.67
N TYR A 219 -8.32 1.58 -1.13
CA TYR A 219 -8.38 2.57 -2.22
C TYR A 219 -8.83 1.87 -3.52
N TRP A 220 -10.08 1.41 -3.51
CA TRP A 220 -10.94 1.42 -4.66
C TRP A 220 -10.85 2.83 -5.24
N GLY A 221 -10.70 2.97 -6.56
CA GLY A 221 -10.88 4.25 -7.21
C GLY A 221 -12.20 4.88 -6.72
N ARG A 222 -12.30 6.21 -6.60
CA ARG A 222 -13.55 6.86 -6.13
C ARG A 222 -14.79 6.33 -6.87
N ASP A 223 -14.65 6.12 -8.18
CA ASP A 223 -15.68 5.50 -9.01
C ASP A 223 -16.01 4.06 -8.61
N GLU A 224 -15.01 3.26 -8.22
CA GLU A 224 -15.17 1.88 -7.74
C GLU A 224 -15.85 1.83 -6.36
N VAL A 225 -15.57 2.80 -5.47
CA VAL A 225 -16.28 2.96 -4.18
C VAL A 225 -17.74 3.29 -4.41
N ILE A 226 -18.02 4.28 -5.25
CA ILE A 226 -19.38 4.70 -5.55
C ILE A 226 -20.14 3.57 -6.25
N GLN A 227 -19.53 2.90 -7.25
CA GLN A 227 -20.13 1.76 -7.94
C GLN A 227 -20.41 0.58 -7.00
N SER A 228 -19.57 0.40 -5.98
CA SER A 228 -19.79 -0.65 -4.99
C SER A 228 -20.86 -0.28 -3.97
N LEU A 229 -20.97 0.99 -3.57
CA LEU A 229 -22.12 1.48 -2.81
C LEU A 229 -23.41 1.27 -3.62
N GLU A 230 -23.43 1.62 -4.90
CA GLU A 230 -24.56 1.37 -5.80
C GLU A 230 -24.90 -0.13 -5.83
N SER A 231 -23.91 -1.01 -6.03
CA SER A 231 -24.10 -2.46 -6.10
C SER A 231 -24.59 -3.06 -4.79
N ILE A 232 -24.02 -2.64 -3.66
CA ILE A 232 -24.42 -3.11 -2.33
C ILE A 232 -25.81 -2.60 -1.98
N SER A 233 -26.14 -1.35 -2.35
CA SER A 233 -27.48 -0.78 -2.11
C SER A 233 -28.58 -1.62 -2.74
N GLN A 234 -28.29 -2.28 -3.88
CA GLN A 234 -29.20 -3.15 -4.61
C GLN A 234 -29.12 -4.62 -4.19
N SER A 235 -28.27 -4.96 -3.21
CA SER A 235 -28.04 -6.34 -2.79
C SER A 235 -29.28 -6.99 -2.18
N TYR A 236 -29.43 -8.29 -2.43
CA TYR A 236 -30.50 -9.12 -1.86
C TYR A 236 -30.11 -9.79 -0.54
N THR A 237 -28.90 -9.58 -0.03
CA THR A 237 -28.40 -10.23 1.19
C THR A 237 -28.25 -9.21 2.32
N LEU A 238 -28.72 -9.58 3.51
CA LEU A 238 -28.65 -8.70 4.69
C LEU A 238 -27.20 -8.44 5.11
N GLU A 239 -26.31 -9.42 4.92
CA GLU A 239 -24.88 -9.32 5.23
C GLU A 239 -24.19 -8.21 4.43
N LEU A 240 -24.42 -8.15 3.11
CA LEU A 240 -23.88 -7.10 2.26
C LEU A 240 -24.55 -5.75 2.57
N LEU A 241 -25.86 -5.70 2.78
CA LEU A 241 -26.51 -4.44 3.16
C LEU A 241 -25.95 -3.89 4.49
N ASN A 242 -25.64 -4.76 5.46
CA ASN A 242 -25.03 -4.35 6.73
C ASN A 242 -23.57 -3.88 6.61
N SER A 243 -22.88 -4.12 5.48
CA SER A 243 -21.53 -3.58 5.26
C SER A 243 -21.55 -2.15 4.72
N PHE A 244 -22.69 -1.68 4.18
CA PHE A 244 -22.82 -0.38 3.54
C PHE A 244 -22.39 0.80 4.43
N PRO A 245 -22.80 0.93 5.71
CA PRO A 245 -22.39 2.07 6.54
C PRO A 245 -20.87 2.22 6.68
N LYS A 246 -20.14 1.09 6.71
CA LYS A 246 -18.68 1.07 6.83
C LYS A 246 -17.99 1.55 5.55
N ILE A 247 -18.60 1.29 4.39
CA ILE A 247 -18.09 1.75 3.10
C ILE A 247 -18.45 3.23 2.90
N LEU A 248 -19.63 3.64 3.37
CA LEU A 248 -20.09 5.02 3.30
C LEU A 248 -19.18 5.99 4.09
N GLU A 249 -18.71 5.58 5.26
CA GLU A 249 -17.75 6.34 6.08
C GLU A 249 -16.53 6.79 5.24
N TYR A 250 -16.04 5.93 4.36
CA TYR A 250 -14.88 6.20 3.50
C TYR A 250 -15.11 7.37 2.52
N CYS A 251 -16.33 7.54 2.01
CA CYS A 251 -16.65 8.59 1.05
C CYS A 251 -16.55 10.00 1.66
N PHE A 252 -16.83 10.14 2.95
CA PHE A 252 -16.89 11.45 3.62
C PHE A 252 -15.57 11.92 4.22
N HIS A 253 -14.49 11.15 4.06
CA HIS A 253 -13.14 11.59 4.43
C HIS A 253 -12.46 12.50 3.39
N ASN A 254 -13.08 12.70 2.23
CA ASN A 254 -12.55 13.53 1.13
C ASN A 254 -13.63 14.51 0.63
N ASP A 255 -13.20 15.61 0.00
CA ASP A 255 -14.11 16.53 -0.69
C ASP A 255 -14.81 15.79 -1.86
N LEU A 256 -16.14 15.77 -1.84
CA LEU A 256 -17.01 15.19 -2.87
C LEU A 256 -17.42 16.26 -3.89
N SER A 257 -17.49 15.90 -5.16
CA SER A 257 -18.15 16.72 -6.18
C SER A 257 -19.68 16.58 -6.09
N ASP A 258 -20.40 17.57 -6.64
CA ASP A 258 -21.87 17.57 -6.64
C ASP A 258 -22.46 16.27 -7.25
N THR A 259 -21.85 15.77 -8.33
CA THR A 259 -22.29 14.53 -9.00
C THR A 259 -22.04 13.27 -8.17
N GLU A 260 -20.94 13.23 -7.42
CA GLU A 260 -20.64 12.10 -6.52
C GLU A 260 -21.59 12.09 -5.32
N GLU A 261 -21.86 13.27 -4.75
CA GLU A 261 -22.80 13.43 -3.65
C GLU A 261 -24.23 13.01 -4.04
N GLU A 262 -24.65 13.32 -5.27
CA GLU A 262 -25.94 12.87 -5.82
C GLU A 262 -26.02 11.34 -5.91
N LYS A 263 -25.01 10.67 -6.49
CA LYS A 263 -24.98 9.19 -6.58
C LYS A 263 -24.94 8.50 -5.22
N ILE A 264 -24.17 9.05 -4.28
CA ILE A 264 -24.09 8.54 -2.91
C ILE A 264 -25.45 8.70 -2.22
N SER A 265 -26.13 9.84 -2.40
CA SER A 265 -27.46 10.10 -1.89
C SER A 265 -28.48 9.07 -2.41
N GLU A 266 -28.52 8.85 -3.72
CA GLU A 266 -29.38 7.82 -4.34
C GLU A 266 -29.11 6.43 -3.78
N SER A 267 -27.82 6.06 -3.67
CA SER A 267 -27.39 4.78 -3.12
C SER A 267 -27.83 4.60 -1.66
N CYS A 268 -27.73 5.64 -0.82
CA CYS A 268 -28.19 5.59 0.57
C CYS A 268 -29.69 5.31 0.66
N ILE A 269 -30.49 5.97 -0.17
CA ILE A 269 -31.95 5.79 -0.21
C ILE A 269 -32.33 4.37 -0.64
N VAL A 270 -31.71 3.89 -1.74
CA VAL A 270 -31.94 2.54 -2.26
C VAL A 270 -31.52 1.48 -1.24
N TRP A 271 -30.34 1.65 -0.64
CA TRP A 271 -29.80 0.77 0.39
C TRP A 271 -30.78 0.64 1.55
N PHE A 272 -31.21 1.77 2.12
CA PHE A 272 -32.02 1.75 3.33
C PHE A 272 -33.40 1.11 3.09
N LYS A 273 -34.02 1.37 1.93
CA LYS A 273 -35.27 0.70 1.52
C LYS A 273 -35.10 -0.82 1.41
N ASN A 274 -34.01 -1.27 0.78
CA ASN A 274 -33.72 -2.70 0.61
C ASN A 274 -33.36 -3.37 1.94
N LEU A 275 -32.62 -2.67 2.80
CA LEU A 275 -32.30 -3.10 4.17
C LEU A 275 -33.56 -3.30 4.99
N ILE A 276 -34.47 -2.32 5.02
CA ILE A 276 -35.76 -2.43 5.71
C ILE A 276 -36.55 -3.63 5.18
N LYS A 277 -36.65 -3.79 3.86
CA LYS A 277 -37.36 -4.91 3.23
C LYS A 277 -36.80 -6.26 3.68
N LYS A 278 -35.47 -6.38 3.81
CA LYS A 278 -34.80 -7.61 4.25
C LYS A 278 -34.92 -7.83 5.75
N LEU A 279 -34.72 -6.79 6.56
CA LEU A 279 -34.94 -6.83 8.00
C LEU A 279 -36.37 -7.30 8.31
N ASN A 280 -37.37 -6.75 7.62
CA ASN A 280 -38.78 -7.12 7.78
C ASN A 280 -39.05 -8.61 7.46
N ALA A 281 -38.34 -9.16 6.48
CA ALA A 281 -38.44 -10.58 6.14
C ALA A 281 -37.74 -11.50 7.16
N SER A 282 -36.77 -10.98 7.91
CA SER A 282 -35.97 -11.73 8.89
C SER A 282 -36.37 -11.51 10.35
N SER A 283 -37.08 -10.43 10.65
CA SER A 283 -37.42 -10.02 12.02
C SER A 283 -38.51 -10.91 12.60
N SER A 284 -38.36 -11.28 13.87
CA SER A 284 -39.34 -12.09 14.58
C SER A 284 -40.63 -11.30 14.89
N ASN A 285 -40.49 -9.98 15.07
CA ASN A 285 -41.56 -9.05 15.37
C ASN A 285 -41.22 -7.63 14.89
N GLU A 286 -42.22 -6.74 14.88
CA GLU A 286 -42.07 -5.36 14.40
C GLU A 286 -41.22 -4.50 15.36
N SER A 287 -41.20 -4.79 16.66
CA SER A 287 -40.33 -4.05 17.61
C SER A 287 -38.83 -4.28 17.35
N ASP A 288 -38.43 -5.50 16.98
CA ASP A 288 -37.07 -5.85 16.59
C ASP A 288 -36.68 -5.16 15.27
N LEU A 289 -37.63 -5.08 14.33
CA LEU A 289 -37.44 -4.37 13.07
C LEU A 289 -37.19 -2.88 13.33
N ILE A 290 -38.06 -2.23 14.12
CA ILE A 290 -37.91 -0.83 14.51
C ILE A 290 -36.52 -0.61 15.12
N PHE A 291 -36.16 -1.42 16.12
CA PHE A 291 -34.84 -1.29 16.75
C PHE A 291 -33.69 -1.41 15.75
N SER A 292 -33.72 -2.44 14.90
CA SER A 292 -32.68 -2.69 13.89
C SER A 292 -32.56 -1.53 12.90
N MET A 293 -33.68 -0.95 12.47
CA MET A 293 -33.69 0.21 11.58
C MET A 293 -33.03 1.44 12.21
N PHE A 294 -33.40 1.75 13.46
CA PHE A 294 -32.85 2.90 14.17
C PHE A 294 -31.38 2.69 14.55
N GLN A 295 -30.94 1.45 14.78
CA GLN A 295 -29.52 1.13 14.95
C GLN A 295 -28.71 1.40 13.67
N GLN A 296 -29.29 1.14 12.49
CA GLN A 296 -28.63 1.45 11.22
C GLN A 296 -28.55 2.95 10.98
N LEU A 297 -29.57 3.71 11.36
CA LEU A 297 -29.52 5.18 11.37
C LEU A 297 -28.45 5.72 12.33
N GLU A 298 -28.29 5.10 13.50
CA GLU A 298 -27.21 5.45 14.45
C GLU A 298 -25.82 5.32 13.81
N LEU A 299 -25.58 4.24 13.05
CA LEU A 299 -24.30 3.99 12.41
C LEU A 299 -23.96 5.04 11.35
N VAL A 300 -24.93 5.50 10.56
CA VAL A 300 -24.69 6.47 9.48
C VAL A 300 -24.82 7.93 9.92
N HIS A 301 -25.40 8.19 11.09
CA HIS A 301 -25.63 9.54 11.61
C HIS A 301 -24.36 10.42 11.66
N PRO A 302 -23.20 9.95 12.13
CA PRO A 302 -21.98 10.78 12.18
C PRO A 302 -21.54 11.33 10.83
N PHE A 303 -21.91 10.67 9.73
CA PHE A 303 -21.49 11.02 8.37
C PHE A 303 -22.54 11.84 7.63
N LEU A 304 -23.82 11.60 7.93
CA LEU A 304 -24.94 12.17 7.17
C LEU A 304 -25.62 13.35 7.86
N ASN A 305 -25.39 13.59 9.16
CA ASN A 305 -26.10 14.64 9.89
C ASN A 305 -25.83 16.07 9.38
N GLN A 306 -24.69 16.29 8.70
CA GLN A 306 -24.36 17.56 8.05
C GLN A 306 -24.90 17.64 6.61
N LYS A 307 -25.47 16.55 6.11
CA LYS A 307 -26.04 16.42 4.75
C LYS A 307 -27.56 16.33 4.86
N ASP A 308 -28.18 17.47 5.18
CA ASP A 308 -29.61 17.59 5.54
C ASP A 308 -30.55 16.85 4.58
N ASN A 309 -30.28 16.90 3.28
CA ASN A 309 -31.10 16.21 2.26
C ASN A 309 -31.06 14.68 2.40
N ILE A 310 -29.88 14.09 2.62
CA ILE A 310 -29.73 12.62 2.71
C ILE A 310 -30.29 12.15 4.05
N TRP A 311 -29.91 12.81 5.15
CA TRP A 311 -30.40 12.48 6.47
C TRP A 311 -31.92 12.61 6.60
N GLY A 312 -32.50 13.67 6.02
CA GLY A 312 -33.94 13.88 5.94
C GLY A 312 -34.65 12.73 5.24
N ASN A 313 -34.18 12.32 4.06
CA ASN A 313 -34.77 11.21 3.31
C ASN A 313 -34.74 9.88 4.08
N LEU A 314 -33.61 9.54 4.71
CA LEU A 314 -33.51 8.30 5.50
C LEU A 314 -34.41 8.35 6.74
N SER A 315 -34.46 9.51 7.40
CA SER A 315 -35.33 9.76 8.54
C SER A 315 -36.79 9.58 8.16
N ASP A 316 -37.24 10.19 7.06
CA ASP A 316 -38.62 10.11 6.59
C ASP A 316 -39.03 8.67 6.26
N ILE A 317 -38.14 7.90 5.60
CA ILE A 317 -38.37 6.48 5.32
C ILE A 317 -38.55 5.68 6.62
N ALA A 318 -37.70 5.92 7.62
CA ALA A 318 -37.79 5.23 8.91
C ALA A 318 -39.07 5.64 9.67
N LEU A 319 -39.41 6.93 9.67
CA LEU A 319 -40.59 7.49 10.30
C LEU A 319 -41.87 6.89 9.68
N GLU A 320 -41.97 6.88 8.36
CA GLU A 320 -43.12 6.32 7.64
C GLU A 320 -43.29 4.83 7.93
N ARG A 321 -42.20 4.04 7.85
CA ARG A 321 -42.26 2.60 8.13
C ARG A 321 -42.64 2.31 9.58
N THR A 322 -42.14 3.10 10.54
CA THR A 322 -42.46 2.95 11.96
C THR A 322 -43.89 3.34 12.26
N LYS A 323 -44.41 4.39 11.62
CA LYS A 323 -45.82 4.81 11.74
C LYS A 323 -46.79 3.73 11.23
N ASN A 324 -46.35 2.86 10.32
CA ASN A 324 -47.15 1.74 9.82
C ASN A 324 -47.11 0.50 10.73
N CYS A 325 -46.27 0.48 11.78
CA CYS A 325 -46.24 -0.62 12.75
C CYS A 325 -47.44 -0.56 13.71
N PRO A 326 -47.85 -1.72 14.28
CA PRO A 326 -48.81 -1.76 15.37
C PRO A 326 -48.33 -0.96 16.59
N GLU A 327 -49.25 -0.24 17.23
CA GLU A 327 -48.90 0.70 18.29
C GLU A 327 -48.26 0.05 19.53
N ASN A 328 -48.71 -1.16 19.90
CA ASN A 328 -48.06 -1.94 20.95
C ASN A 328 -46.60 -2.26 20.62
N GLN A 329 -46.28 -2.57 19.37
CA GLN A 329 -44.92 -2.86 18.91
C GLN A 329 -44.03 -1.60 18.91
N ILE A 330 -44.60 -0.43 18.61
CA ILE A 330 -43.90 0.86 18.74
C ILE A 330 -43.55 1.12 20.21
N PHE A 331 -44.49 0.93 21.14
CA PHE A 331 -44.20 1.10 22.56
C PHE A 331 -43.21 0.06 23.08
N ASP A 332 -43.31 -1.19 22.65
CA ASP A 332 -42.35 -2.25 23.00
C ASP A 332 -40.93 -1.92 22.53
N ALA A 333 -40.78 -1.25 21.39
CA ALA A 333 -39.47 -0.85 20.85
C ALA A 333 -38.77 0.22 21.69
N ILE A 334 -39.49 0.98 22.55
CA ILE A 334 -38.89 2.01 23.42
C ILE A 334 -37.75 1.44 24.25
N LYS A 335 -37.92 0.25 24.83
CA LYS A 335 -36.90 -0.38 25.70
C LYS A 335 -35.58 -0.66 24.99
N PHE A 336 -35.62 -0.82 23.67
CA PHE A 336 -34.45 -1.07 22.83
C PHE A 336 -33.88 0.24 22.27
N VAL A 337 -34.73 1.12 21.73
CA VAL A 337 -34.29 2.39 21.13
C VAL A 337 -33.64 3.33 22.15
N VAL A 338 -34.00 3.25 23.44
CA VAL A 338 -33.33 4.00 24.51
C VAL A 338 -31.82 3.66 24.62
N GLN A 339 -31.40 2.48 24.15
CA GLN A 339 -30.01 2.02 24.19
C GLN A 339 -29.11 2.60 23.09
N ILE A 340 -29.69 3.23 22.06
CA ILE A 340 -28.94 3.94 21.02
C ILE A 340 -28.04 5.01 21.65
N ASN A 341 -26.89 5.36 21.09
CA ASN A 341 -26.05 6.41 21.68
C ASN A 341 -26.34 7.79 21.10
N GLN A 342 -26.76 7.86 19.83
CA GLN A 342 -27.02 9.12 19.14
C GLN A 342 -28.35 9.76 19.58
N ASN A 343 -28.26 10.90 20.26
CA ASN A 343 -29.43 11.59 20.82
C ASN A 343 -30.43 12.06 19.75
N ASP A 344 -29.96 12.48 18.59
CA ASP A 344 -30.86 12.97 17.54
C ASP A 344 -31.65 11.83 16.89
N VAL A 345 -31.04 10.65 16.77
CA VAL A 345 -31.73 9.41 16.37
C VAL A 345 -32.79 9.01 17.39
N LYS A 346 -32.49 9.13 18.70
CA LYS A 346 -33.50 8.92 19.75
C LYS A 346 -34.65 9.90 19.66
N LYS A 347 -34.36 11.19 19.49
CA LYS A 347 -35.39 12.24 19.36
C LYS A 347 -36.31 11.94 18.19
N LEU A 348 -35.76 11.48 17.06
CA LEU A 348 -36.53 11.08 15.88
C LEU A 348 -37.61 10.05 16.24
N PHE A 349 -37.23 8.99 16.97
CA PHE A 349 -38.17 7.97 17.43
C PHE A 349 -39.15 8.51 18.48
N LEU A 350 -38.66 9.26 19.46
CA LEU A 350 -39.48 9.81 20.55
C LEU A 350 -40.58 10.73 20.01
N ASN A 351 -40.34 11.46 18.93
CA ASN A 351 -41.35 12.29 18.27
C ASN A 351 -42.55 11.44 17.80
N ILE A 352 -42.32 10.23 17.25
CA ILE A 352 -43.40 9.31 16.87
C ILE A 352 -44.20 8.88 18.09
N VAL A 353 -43.51 8.50 19.17
CA VAL A 353 -44.14 8.06 20.42
C VAL A 353 -45.01 9.19 20.99
N GLN A 354 -44.51 10.42 20.99
CA GLN A 354 -45.26 11.59 21.44
C GLN A 354 -46.48 11.90 20.56
N GLU A 355 -46.35 11.81 19.24
CA GLU A 355 -47.48 11.98 18.30
C GLU A 355 -48.60 10.96 18.59
N ARG A 356 -48.24 9.70 18.83
CA ARG A 356 -49.18 8.62 19.16
C ARG A 356 -49.89 8.85 20.49
N LEU A 357 -49.13 9.20 21.53
CA LEU A 357 -49.68 9.51 22.84
C LEU A 357 -50.65 10.70 22.79
N LYS A 358 -50.27 11.79 22.11
CA LYS A 358 -51.15 12.97 21.93
C LYS A 358 -52.46 12.60 21.25
N LYS A 359 -52.42 11.76 20.22
CA LYS A 359 -53.62 11.29 19.52
C LYS A 359 -54.58 10.55 20.48
N HIS A 360 -54.06 9.66 21.32
CA HIS A 360 -54.84 8.96 22.35
C HIS A 360 -55.55 9.90 23.33
N TYR A 361 -54.86 10.94 23.81
CA TYR A 361 -55.44 11.92 24.72
C TYR A 361 -56.51 12.80 24.06
N THR A 362 -56.45 13.01 22.74
CA THR A 362 -57.46 13.78 21.99
C THR A 362 -58.67 12.96 21.53
N THR A 363 -58.58 11.63 21.42
CA THR A 363 -59.72 10.77 21.03
C THR A 363 -60.51 10.18 22.20
N ASN A 364 -59.96 10.21 23.42
CA ASN A 364 -60.60 9.69 24.63
C ASN A 364 -61.09 10.81 25.59
N GLY A 365 -61.10 12.06 25.14
CA GLY A 365 -61.79 13.19 25.77
C GLY A 365 -62.94 13.64 24.90
#